data_AF-A0A938RMY6-F1
#
_entry.id   AF-A0A938RMY6-F1
#
_cell.length_a   1.000
_cell.length_b   1.000
_cell.length_c   1.000
_cell.angle_alpha   90.00
_cell.angle_beta   90.00
_cell.angle_gamma   90.00
#
_symmetry.space_group_name_H-M   'P 1'
#
loop_
_entity.id
_entity.type
_entity.pdbx_description
1 polymer ?
#
loop_
_entity_poly.entity_id
_entity_poly.type
_entity_poly.pdbx_seq_one_letter_code
_entity_poly.pdbx_strand_id
1 'polypeptide(L)'
;MFLRYGMRALQIALGIACLAVVYAGLAPVLRAGPIADASVPPLQAPGERDASLDRYRVISSRNLFRSSVAAPTAPVTEELKESALRLKLCGTWAAQPADQSVACIDDQGTQKRRAFRVGQEISPGVRLLAVDRRRAVIDNHGAREQLKMEEAAAGGAIAPRNPAAARAAPAGAPARAATPRLSERLRQLRERAPAAESPPAGAPAPSKLEKALNGAQLLPVYGESGSFDGIRVSGIQPGGPFAGLAENTVCFEVNGIKLDSPQALPTGLVMNSDGDACLRCRLPDGQEVTRCL
;
A
#
# COMPACT_ATOMS: atom_id res chain seq x y z
N MET A 1 56.43 -31.84 57.51
CA MET A 1 55.14 -31.92 56.77
C MET A 1 54.13 -30.84 57.23
N PHE A 2 53.97 -30.63 58.54
CA PHE A 2 53.03 -29.64 59.13
C PHE A 2 53.21 -28.17 58.70
N LEU A 3 54.44 -27.70 58.46
CA LEU A 3 54.71 -26.30 58.08
C LEU A 3 54.12 -25.90 56.71
N ARG A 4 54.02 -26.84 55.77
CA ARG A 4 53.47 -26.59 54.42
C ARG A 4 51.94 -26.50 54.42
N TYR A 5 51.28 -27.17 55.35
CA TYR A 5 49.83 -27.09 55.52
C TYR A 5 49.42 -25.77 56.21
N GLY A 6 50.20 -25.30 57.18
CA GLY A 6 49.94 -24.01 57.84
C GLY A 6 50.01 -22.82 56.87
N MET A 7 50.99 -22.82 55.96
CA MET A 7 51.15 -21.75 54.97
C MET A 7 50.02 -21.73 53.93
N ARG A 8 49.52 -22.91 53.52
CA ARG A 8 48.36 -23.01 52.61
C ARG A 8 47.06 -22.57 53.29
N ALA A 9 46.86 -22.92 54.56
CA ALA A 9 45.71 -22.47 55.34
C ALA A 9 45.69 -20.94 55.50
N LEU A 10 46.85 -20.32 55.74
CA LEU A 10 46.98 -18.87 55.84
C LEU A 10 46.68 -18.16 54.51
N GLN A 11 47.17 -18.69 53.38
CA GLN A 11 46.89 -18.14 52.06
C GLN A 11 45.40 -18.21 51.69
N ILE A 12 44.73 -19.32 52.03
CA ILE A 12 43.28 -19.48 51.81
C ILE A 12 42.50 -18.49 52.68
N ALA A 13 42.86 -18.37 53.97
CA ALA A 13 42.21 -17.42 54.87
C ALA A 13 42.36 -15.97 54.40
N LEU A 14 43.55 -15.60 53.92
CA LEU A 14 43.81 -14.27 53.34
C LEU A 14 43.00 -14.04 52.06
N GLY A 15 42.87 -15.04 51.19
CA GLY A 15 42.06 -14.97 49.98
C GLY A 15 40.57 -14.76 50.28
N ILE A 16 40.02 -15.49 51.26
CA ILE A 16 38.62 -15.34 51.70
C ILE A 16 38.39 -13.94 52.30
N ALA A 17 39.31 -13.46 53.13
CA ALA A 17 39.23 -12.13 53.73
C ALA A 17 39.25 -11.03 52.65
N CYS A 18 40.13 -11.16 51.64
CA CYS A 18 40.23 -10.21 50.55
C CYS A 18 38.94 -10.18 49.70
N LEU A 19 38.39 -11.36 49.38
CA LEU A 19 37.11 -11.47 48.67
C LEU A 19 35.96 -10.83 49.45
N ALA A 20 35.90 -11.03 50.77
CA ALA A 20 34.86 -10.46 51.63
C ALA A 20 34.92 -8.91 51.65
N VAL A 21 36.12 -8.34 51.71
CA VAL A 21 36.32 -6.88 51.65
C VAL A 21 35.89 -6.31 50.31
N VAL A 22 36.26 -6.96 49.20
CA VAL A 22 35.84 -6.55 47.85
C VAL A 22 34.32 -6.62 47.71
N TYR A 23 33.69 -7.70 48.18
CA TYR A 23 32.25 -7.86 48.13
C TYR A 23 31.51 -6.80 48.98
N ALA A 24 32.00 -6.51 50.19
CA ALA A 24 31.43 -5.48 51.05
C ALA A 24 31.53 -4.07 50.44
N GLY A 25 32.59 -3.79 49.67
CA GLY A 25 32.75 -2.53 48.94
C GLY A 25 31.88 -2.40 47.69
N LEU A 26 31.67 -3.50 46.94
CA LEU A 26 30.90 -3.50 45.69
C LEU A 26 29.38 -3.64 45.90
N ALA A 27 28.94 -4.34 46.94
CA ALA A 27 27.52 -4.57 47.22
C ALA A 27 26.66 -3.28 47.27
N PRO A 28 27.09 -2.18 47.92
CA PRO A 28 26.30 -0.94 47.93
C PRO A 28 26.29 -0.21 46.58
N VAL A 29 27.35 -0.36 45.77
CA VAL A 29 27.48 0.28 44.44
C VAL A 29 26.59 -0.42 43.40
N LEU A 30 26.40 -1.73 43.54
CA LEU A 30 25.55 -2.54 42.66
C LEU A 30 24.07 -2.54 43.09
N ARG A 31 23.71 -1.82 44.16
CA ARG A 31 22.32 -1.74 44.59
C ARG A 31 21.56 -0.81 43.64
N ALA A 32 20.76 -1.41 42.76
CA ALA A 32 19.85 -0.66 41.90
C ALA A 32 18.99 0.28 42.76
N GLY A 33 19.14 1.58 42.52
CA GLY A 33 18.29 2.60 43.14
C GLY A 33 16.84 2.44 42.68
N PRO A 34 15.85 2.89 43.48
CA PRO A 34 14.47 2.88 43.04
C PRO A 34 14.35 3.76 41.80
N ILE A 35 13.89 3.18 40.69
CA ILE A 35 13.55 3.94 39.49
C ILE A 35 12.29 4.72 39.88
N ALA A 36 12.38 6.05 39.92
CA ALA A 36 11.20 6.87 40.12
C ALA A 36 10.25 6.61 38.94
N ASP A 37 9.04 6.14 39.24
CA ASP A 37 7.99 6.00 38.25
C ASP A 37 7.67 7.39 37.69
N ALA A 38 8.15 7.66 36.49
CA ALA A 38 7.78 8.85 35.75
C ALA A 38 6.30 8.74 35.38
N SER A 39 5.43 9.43 36.12
CA SER A 39 4.03 9.52 35.78
C SER A 39 3.90 10.37 34.51
N VAL A 40 3.64 9.72 33.37
CA VAL A 40 3.31 10.42 32.13
C VAL A 40 1.94 11.07 32.33
N PRO A 41 1.82 12.42 32.23
CA PRO A 41 0.52 13.06 32.33
C PRO A 41 -0.40 12.51 31.23
N PRO A 42 -1.69 12.33 31.51
CA PRO A 42 -2.61 11.81 30.52
C PRO A 42 -2.62 12.73 29.29
N LEU A 43 -2.38 12.14 28.11
CA LEU A 43 -2.56 12.83 26.84
C LEU A 43 -3.97 13.41 26.81
N GLN A 44 -4.05 14.74 26.83
CA GLN A 44 -5.32 15.43 26.64
C GLN A 44 -5.87 14.97 25.29
N ALA A 45 -7.13 14.50 25.28
CA ALA A 45 -7.81 14.18 24.04
C ALA A 45 -7.73 15.42 23.13
N PRO A 46 -7.38 15.27 21.85
CA PRO A 46 -7.42 16.39 20.92
C PRO A 46 -8.77 17.06 21.06
N GLY A 47 -8.77 18.35 21.43
CA GLY A 47 -10.00 19.13 21.57
C GLY A 47 -10.86 18.93 20.32
N GLU A 48 -12.18 18.85 20.54
CA GLU A 48 -13.18 18.55 19.53
C GLU A 48 -12.86 19.35 18.25
N ARG A 49 -12.33 18.65 17.26
CA ARG A 49 -11.82 19.30 16.06
C ARG A 49 -13.04 19.77 15.31
N ASP A 50 -13.20 21.10 15.21
CA ASP A 50 -14.25 21.71 14.40
C ASP A 50 -14.27 21.04 13.03
N ALA A 51 -15.36 20.33 12.76
CA ALA A 51 -15.58 19.51 11.57
C ALA A 51 -16.04 20.37 10.39
N SER A 52 -16.01 21.69 10.52
CA SER A 52 -16.32 22.61 9.43
C SER A 52 -15.36 22.44 8.25
N LEU A 53 -15.94 22.44 7.05
CA LEU A 53 -15.20 22.47 5.78
C LEU A 53 -14.31 23.72 5.64
N ASP A 54 -14.58 24.79 6.41
CA ASP A 54 -13.76 26.01 6.42
C ASP A 54 -12.32 25.76 6.83
N ARG A 55 -12.06 24.74 7.66
CA ARG A 55 -10.70 24.36 8.05
C ARG A 55 -9.84 23.96 6.85
N TYR A 56 -10.45 23.36 5.83
CA TYR A 56 -9.76 22.91 4.63
C TYR A 56 -9.57 24.02 3.59
N ARG A 57 -10.15 25.20 3.80
CA ARG A 57 -10.01 26.36 2.91
C ARG A 57 -8.55 26.77 2.71
N VAL A 58 -7.70 26.55 3.73
CA VAL A 58 -6.26 26.80 3.66
C VAL A 58 -5.54 25.91 2.63
N ILE A 59 -6.04 24.70 2.37
CA ILE A 59 -5.47 23.78 1.36
C ILE A 59 -5.74 24.35 -0.04
N SER A 60 -6.97 24.80 -0.27
CA SER A 60 -7.35 25.45 -1.53
C SER A 60 -6.61 26.77 -1.73
N SER A 61 -6.50 27.61 -0.70
CA SER A 61 -5.85 28.93 -0.81
C SER A 61 -4.35 28.84 -1.06
N ARG A 62 -3.69 27.80 -0.54
CA ARG A 62 -2.25 27.58 -0.76
C ARG A 62 -1.94 26.99 -2.14
N ASN A 63 -2.95 26.53 -2.88
CA ASN A 63 -2.80 25.92 -4.19
C ASN A 63 -1.59 24.94 -4.24
N LEU A 64 -1.57 23.98 -3.31
CA LEU A 64 -0.42 23.07 -3.10
C LEU A 64 -0.05 22.26 -4.36
N PHE A 65 -0.99 22.09 -5.28
CA PHE A 65 -0.81 21.35 -6.52
C PHE A 65 -0.59 22.25 -7.75
N ARG A 66 -0.52 23.59 -7.54
CA ARG A 66 -0.45 24.60 -8.61
C ARG A 66 -1.49 24.34 -9.71
N SER A 67 -2.67 23.84 -9.35
CA SER A 67 -3.75 23.68 -10.31
C SER A 67 -4.24 25.07 -10.70
N SER A 68 -4.24 25.38 -11.99
CA SER A 68 -5.08 26.46 -12.48
C SER A 68 -6.51 26.02 -12.21
N VAL A 69 -7.13 26.59 -11.18
CA VAL A 69 -8.59 26.55 -11.07
C VAL A 69 -9.07 27.43 -12.21
N ALA A 70 -9.19 26.86 -13.41
CA ALA A 70 -9.96 27.47 -14.46
C ALA A 70 -11.30 27.82 -13.81
N ALA A 71 -11.68 29.10 -13.87
CA ALA A 71 -13.02 29.52 -13.48
C ALA A 71 -13.99 28.52 -14.13
N PRO A 72 -15.06 28.07 -13.45
CA PRO A 72 -16.01 27.16 -14.05
C PRO A 72 -16.51 27.84 -15.33
N THR A 73 -15.94 27.44 -16.47
CA THR A 73 -16.47 27.77 -17.77
C THR A 73 -17.87 27.23 -17.68
N ALA A 74 -18.86 28.13 -17.67
CA ALA A 74 -20.25 27.74 -17.70
C ALA A 74 -20.35 26.62 -18.73
N PRO A 75 -20.88 25.43 -18.37
CA PRO A 75 -20.91 24.32 -19.30
C PRO A 75 -21.54 24.87 -20.58
N VAL A 76 -20.79 24.78 -21.68
CA VAL A 76 -21.36 25.07 -22.99
C VAL A 76 -22.34 23.94 -23.22
N THR A 77 -23.57 24.18 -22.75
CA THR A 77 -24.74 23.32 -22.86
C THR A 77 -25.24 23.44 -24.29
N GLU A 78 -24.39 23.08 -25.25
CA GLU A 78 -24.92 22.55 -26.49
C GLU A 78 -25.36 21.12 -26.15
N GLU A 79 -26.68 20.92 -26.02
CA GLU A 79 -27.28 19.60 -25.86
C GLU A 79 -27.08 18.81 -27.17
N LEU A 80 -25.91 18.20 -27.31
CA LEU A 80 -25.63 17.29 -28.42
C LEU A 80 -26.33 15.97 -28.17
N LYS A 81 -26.76 15.33 -29.26
CA LYS A 81 -27.30 13.97 -29.21
C LYS A 81 -26.23 13.02 -28.65
N GLU A 82 -26.64 12.17 -27.71
CA GLU A 82 -25.77 11.11 -27.19
C GLU A 82 -25.46 10.11 -28.31
N SER A 83 -24.18 9.74 -28.43
CA SER A 83 -23.74 8.86 -29.49
C SER A 83 -24.30 7.44 -29.32
N ALA A 84 -24.82 6.86 -30.40
CA ALA A 84 -25.26 5.47 -30.43
C ALA A 84 -24.13 4.50 -30.81
N LEU A 85 -22.90 5.01 -31.01
CA LEU A 85 -21.73 4.20 -31.31
C LEU A 85 -21.37 3.32 -30.11
N ARG A 86 -20.78 2.16 -30.38
CA ARG A 86 -20.25 1.23 -29.35
C ARG A 86 -18.92 1.73 -28.75
N LEU A 87 -18.87 3.01 -28.41
CA LEU A 87 -17.71 3.68 -27.85
C LEU A 87 -18.01 4.07 -26.41
N LYS A 88 -17.10 3.74 -25.49
CA LYS A 88 -17.22 4.09 -24.07
C LYS A 88 -16.14 5.07 -23.65
N LEU A 89 -16.54 6.22 -23.12
CA LEU A 89 -15.61 7.19 -22.56
C LEU A 89 -15.13 6.72 -21.18
N CYS A 90 -13.85 6.38 -21.07
CA CYS A 90 -13.24 5.90 -19.84
C CYS A 90 -12.56 7.01 -19.03
N GLY A 91 -12.15 8.09 -19.69
CA GLY A 91 -11.50 9.22 -19.02
C GLY A 91 -11.32 10.43 -19.92
N THR A 92 -11.20 11.59 -19.29
CA THR A 92 -10.98 12.88 -19.97
C THR A 92 -9.91 13.68 -19.25
N TRP A 93 -9.00 14.28 -20.00
CA TRP A 93 -8.10 15.32 -19.53
C TRP A 93 -8.35 16.58 -20.37
N ALA A 94 -9.09 17.53 -19.79
CA ALA A 94 -9.35 18.82 -20.40
C ALA A 94 -8.17 19.75 -20.06
N ALA A 95 -7.39 20.11 -21.09
CA ALA A 95 -6.22 20.96 -20.97
C ALA A 95 -6.57 22.40 -21.36
N GLN A 96 -5.73 23.33 -20.94
CA GLN A 96 -5.72 24.69 -21.48
C GLN A 96 -4.31 24.97 -22.00
N PRO A 97 -4.10 25.10 -23.31
CA PRO A 97 -5.11 25.26 -24.39
C PRO A 97 -5.87 23.96 -24.77
N ALA A 98 -7.08 24.13 -25.33
CA ALA A 98 -8.07 23.04 -25.50
C ALA A 98 -7.65 21.96 -26.52
N ASP A 99 -6.79 22.30 -27.47
CA ASP A 99 -6.20 21.40 -28.47
C ASP A 99 -5.29 20.33 -27.86
N GLN A 100 -4.76 20.58 -26.66
CA GLN A 100 -3.95 19.61 -25.91
C GLN A 100 -4.82 18.60 -25.14
N SER A 101 -6.14 18.73 -25.17
CA SER A 101 -7.02 17.85 -24.42
C SER A 101 -7.03 16.42 -24.98
N VAL A 102 -7.22 15.46 -24.07
CA VAL A 102 -7.13 14.02 -24.37
C VAL A 102 -8.37 13.31 -23.84
N ALA A 103 -8.97 12.45 -24.67
CA ALA A 103 -10.01 11.52 -24.26
C ALA A 103 -9.51 10.08 -24.34
N CYS A 104 -9.77 9.29 -23.30
CA CYS A 104 -9.54 7.85 -23.31
C CYS A 104 -10.84 7.14 -23.66
N ILE A 105 -10.87 6.49 -24.81
CA ILE A 105 -12.06 5.87 -25.39
C ILE A 105 -11.79 4.37 -25.55
N ASP A 106 -12.77 3.59 -25.13
CA ASP A 106 -12.80 2.13 -25.26
C ASP A 106 -13.77 1.77 -26.39
N ASP A 107 -13.23 1.18 -27.45
CA ASP A 107 -14.03 0.65 -28.55
C ASP A 107 -14.53 -0.74 -28.15
N GLN A 108 -15.82 -0.85 -27.83
CA GLN A 108 -16.43 -2.10 -27.38
C GLN A 108 -16.54 -3.13 -28.51
N GLY A 109 -16.44 -2.72 -29.78
CA GLY A 109 -16.39 -3.63 -30.92
C GLY A 109 -15.05 -4.36 -31.00
N THR A 110 -13.95 -3.65 -30.82
CA THR A 110 -12.58 -4.22 -30.89
C THR A 110 -11.97 -4.57 -29.54
N GLN A 111 -12.62 -4.20 -28.44
CA GLN A 111 -12.14 -4.32 -27.05
C GLN A 111 -10.77 -3.64 -26.85
N LYS A 112 -10.55 -2.51 -27.54
CA LYS A 112 -9.31 -1.74 -27.47
C LYS A 112 -9.57 -0.38 -26.84
N ARG A 113 -8.85 -0.12 -25.75
CA ARG A 113 -8.81 1.18 -25.09
C ARG A 113 -7.61 2.00 -25.59
N ARG A 114 -7.87 3.22 -26.06
CA ARG A 114 -6.84 4.13 -26.58
C ARG A 114 -7.10 5.56 -26.16
N ALA A 115 -6.03 6.36 -26.12
CA ALA A 115 -6.10 7.78 -25.87
C ALA A 115 -6.07 8.54 -27.21
N PHE A 116 -6.97 9.50 -27.37
CA PHE A 116 -7.12 10.32 -28.57
C PHE A 116 -7.00 11.80 -28.21
N ARG A 117 -6.27 12.56 -29.02
CA ARG A 117 -6.21 14.02 -28.94
C ARG A 117 -7.30 14.66 -29.78
N VAL A 118 -7.67 15.89 -29.44
CA VAL A 118 -8.57 16.70 -30.27
C VAL A 118 -8.06 16.73 -31.73
N GLY A 119 -8.97 16.48 -32.66
CA GLY A 119 -8.69 16.39 -34.09
C GLY A 119 -8.20 15.02 -34.57
N GLN A 120 -8.04 14.00 -33.71
CA GLN A 120 -7.71 12.65 -34.15
C GLN A 120 -8.95 11.83 -34.52
N GLU A 121 -8.75 10.89 -35.44
CA GLU A 121 -9.76 9.91 -35.84
C GLU A 121 -9.78 8.75 -34.85
N ILE A 122 -10.98 8.42 -34.34
CA ILE A 122 -11.23 7.36 -33.36
C ILE A 122 -11.48 6.03 -34.09
N SER A 123 -12.36 6.08 -35.09
CA SER A 123 -12.72 4.98 -36.00
C SER A 123 -13.02 5.58 -37.38
N PRO A 124 -13.08 4.78 -38.47
CA PRO A 124 -13.29 5.31 -39.82
C PRO A 124 -14.50 6.25 -39.89
N GLY A 125 -14.26 7.54 -40.21
CA GLY A 125 -15.31 8.57 -40.31
C GLY A 125 -15.79 9.16 -38.98
N VAL A 126 -15.15 8.80 -37.86
CA VAL A 126 -15.47 9.33 -36.52
C VAL A 126 -14.27 10.07 -35.93
N ARG A 127 -14.42 11.37 -35.65
CA ARG A 127 -13.32 12.25 -35.21
C ARG A 127 -13.61 12.90 -33.87
N LEU A 128 -12.59 13.03 -33.02
CA LEU A 128 -12.70 13.77 -31.77
C LEU A 128 -12.65 15.29 -32.02
N LEU A 129 -13.69 16.03 -31.65
CA LEU A 129 -13.80 17.48 -31.86
C LEU A 129 -13.43 18.30 -30.62
N ALA A 130 -13.88 17.88 -29.45
CA ALA A 130 -13.62 18.56 -28.19
C ALA A 130 -13.63 17.59 -27.01
N VAL A 131 -12.95 17.95 -25.93
CA VAL A 131 -12.92 17.20 -24.69
C VAL A 131 -13.21 18.14 -23.53
N ASP A 132 -14.32 17.88 -22.87
CA ASP A 132 -14.74 18.58 -21.66
C ASP A 132 -14.56 17.68 -20.44
N ARG A 133 -14.83 18.24 -19.26
CA ARG A 133 -14.85 17.47 -18.02
C ARG A 133 -15.94 16.40 -18.11
N ARG A 134 -15.54 15.12 -18.13
CA ARG A 134 -16.43 13.93 -18.19
C ARG A 134 -17.25 13.78 -19.49
N ARG A 135 -16.92 14.53 -20.55
CA ARG A 135 -17.63 14.52 -21.83
C ARG A 135 -16.65 14.67 -22.98
N ALA A 136 -16.90 13.98 -24.09
CA ALA A 136 -16.19 14.17 -25.33
C ALA A 136 -17.19 14.44 -26.46
N VAL A 137 -16.89 15.41 -27.33
CA VAL A 137 -17.68 15.69 -28.52
C VAL A 137 -16.99 15.06 -29.71
N ILE A 138 -17.74 14.28 -30.49
CA ILE A 138 -17.26 13.60 -31.68
C ILE A 138 -18.04 14.06 -32.90
N ASP A 139 -17.39 14.00 -34.05
CA ASP A 139 -18.01 14.05 -35.36
C ASP A 139 -18.20 12.61 -35.85
N ASN A 140 -19.44 12.20 -36.13
CA ASN A 140 -19.79 10.90 -36.66
C ASN A 140 -20.35 11.10 -38.08
N HIS A 141 -19.50 10.94 -39.10
CA HIS A 141 -19.87 11.15 -40.50
C HIS A 141 -20.57 12.50 -40.78
N GLY A 142 -20.16 13.58 -40.12
CA GLY A 142 -20.74 14.92 -40.25
C GLY A 142 -21.80 15.25 -39.20
N ALA A 143 -22.23 14.28 -38.38
CA ALA A 143 -23.14 14.51 -37.26
C ALA A 143 -22.35 14.71 -35.96
N ARG A 144 -22.58 15.85 -35.29
CA ARG A 144 -21.98 16.10 -33.97
C ARG A 144 -22.73 15.33 -32.88
N GLU A 145 -22.01 14.45 -32.21
CA GLU A 145 -22.53 13.63 -31.12
C GLU A 145 -21.66 13.79 -29.86
N GLN A 146 -22.20 13.42 -28.71
CA GLN A 146 -21.45 13.42 -27.45
C GLN A 146 -21.33 12.04 -26.83
N LEU A 147 -20.17 11.77 -26.24
CA LEU A 147 -19.91 10.63 -25.37
C LEU A 147 -19.84 11.13 -23.93
N LYS A 148 -20.71 10.59 -23.07
CA LYS A 148 -20.70 10.87 -21.63
C LYS A 148 -19.95 9.79 -20.88
N MET A 149 -19.21 10.19 -19.85
CA MET A 149 -18.54 9.23 -18.96
C MET A 149 -19.54 8.72 -17.91
N GLU A 150 -19.80 7.41 -17.94
CA GLU A 150 -20.64 6.73 -16.95
C GLU A 150 -20.17 7.04 -15.52
N GLU A 151 -21.12 7.30 -14.62
CA GLU A 151 -20.83 7.35 -13.19
C GLU A 151 -20.74 5.91 -12.66
N ALA A 152 -19.52 5.48 -12.30
CA ALA A 152 -19.41 4.36 -11.38
C ALA A 152 -20.10 4.78 -10.08
N ALA A 153 -21.14 4.06 -9.67
CA ALA A 153 -21.76 4.24 -8.37
C ALA A 153 -20.64 4.16 -7.33
N ALA A 154 -20.27 5.30 -6.76
CA ALA A 154 -19.27 5.36 -5.71
C ALA A 154 -19.81 4.58 -4.51
N GLY A 155 -19.35 3.32 -4.36
CA GLY A 155 -19.63 2.46 -3.22
C GLY A 155 -18.98 3.00 -1.95
N GLY A 156 -19.46 4.14 -1.49
CA GLY A 156 -18.89 4.92 -0.40
C GLY A 156 -19.73 6.15 -0.04
N ALA A 157 -21.05 6.09 -0.23
CA ALA A 157 -21.93 7.04 0.41
C ALA A 157 -22.00 6.69 1.91
N ILE A 158 -21.20 7.38 2.73
CA ILE A 158 -21.43 7.40 4.17
C ILE A 158 -22.76 8.11 4.38
N ALA A 159 -23.83 7.35 4.61
CA ALA A 159 -25.11 7.92 4.97
C ALA A 159 -24.94 8.81 6.22
N PRO A 160 -25.51 10.04 6.23
CA PRO A 160 -25.45 10.88 7.41
C PRO A 160 -26.20 10.18 8.55
N ARG A 161 -25.50 9.83 9.63
CA ARG A 161 -26.13 9.34 10.86
C ARG A 161 -26.97 10.47 11.45
N ASN A 162 -28.28 10.26 11.43
CA ASN A 162 -29.27 11.13 12.07
C ASN A 162 -28.97 11.21 13.59
N PRO A 163 -28.74 12.39 14.19
CA PRO A 163 -28.36 12.50 15.61
C PRO A 163 -29.52 12.31 16.60
N ALA A 164 -30.73 11.99 16.13
CA ALA A 164 -31.94 12.01 16.95
C ALA A 164 -32.21 10.73 17.78
N ALA A 165 -31.28 9.77 17.87
CA ALA A 165 -31.48 8.53 18.62
C ALA A 165 -30.38 8.30 19.68
N ALA A 166 -30.19 9.28 20.56
CA ALA A 166 -29.45 9.09 21.81
C ALA A 166 -30.39 9.35 23.00
N ARG A 167 -31.27 8.38 23.28
CA ARG A 167 -31.95 8.32 24.58
C ARG A 167 -31.06 7.56 25.57
N ALA A 168 -30.90 8.19 26.73
CA ALA A 168 -30.14 7.85 27.92
C ALA A 168 -29.89 6.35 28.21
N ALA A 169 -28.64 6.03 28.54
CA ALA A 169 -28.28 4.86 29.35
C ALA A 169 -27.58 5.36 30.64
N PRO A 170 -27.85 4.77 31.81
CA PRO A 170 -27.43 5.30 33.10
C PRO A 170 -25.93 5.10 33.36
N ALA A 171 -25.39 6.05 34.14
CA ALA A 171 -24.03 6.09 34.64
C ALA A 171 -23.74 4.94 35.62
N GLY A 172 -22.57 4.30 35.46
CA GLY A 172 -21.98 3.44 36.49
C GLY A 172 -21.33 2.16 35.97
N ALA A 173 -20.09 2.25 35.47
CA ALA A 173 -19.14 1.13 35.49
C ALA A 173 -17.70 1.65 35.31
N PRO A 174 -16.70 1.15 36.07
CA PRO A 174 -15.32 1.62 35.99
C PRO A 174 -14.64 1.18 34.69
N ALA A 175 -13.93 2.11 34.06
CA ALA A 175 -13.16 1.89 32.83
C ALA A 175 -11.97 0.96 33.11
N ARG A 176 -12.14 -0.33 32.81
CA ARG A 176 -11.07 -1.32 32.79
C ARG A 176 -10.37 -1.28 31.42
N ALA A 177 -9.08 -0.95 31.44
CA ALA A 177 -8.03 -1.24 30.46
C ALA A 177 -8.47 -1.51 29.00
N ALA A 178 -8.26 -0.51 28.15
CA ALA A 178 -8.32 -0.66 26.70
C ALA A 178 -7.08 -1.40 26.19
N THR A 179 -7.16 -2.73 26.00
CA THR A 179 -6.37 -3.54 25.04
C THR A 179 -6.69 -5.06 25.06
N PRO A 180 -7.97 -5.49 25.12
CA PRO A 180 -8.32 -6.82 24.60
C PRO A 180 -9.19 -6.78 23.34
N ARG A 181 -9.86 -5.67 23.03
CA ARG A 181 -10.89 -5.65 21.96
C ARG A 181 -10.34 -5.66 20.54
N LEU A 182 -9.14 -5.14 20.30
CA LEU A 182 -8.54 -5.12 18.96
C LEU A 182 -7.97 -6.50 18.61
N SER A 183 -7.26 -7.13 19.55
CA SER A 183 -6.78 -8.51 19.40
C SER A 183 -7.94 -9.49 19.28
N GLU A 184 -9.01 -9.30 20.06
CA GLU A 184 -10.22 -10.13 19.94
C GLU A 184 -10.93 -9.89 18.60
N ARG A 185 -11.00 -8.63 18.11
CA ARG A 185 -11.53 -8.33 16.77
C ARG A 185 -10.68 -8.92 15.65
N LEU A 186 -9.35 -8.84 15.76
CA LEU A 186 -8.44 -9.42 14.78
C LEU A 186 -8.54 -10.94 14.78
N ARG A 187 -8.69 -11.56 15.95
CA ARG A 187 -8.91 -12.99 16.10
C ARG A 187 -10.28 -13.39 15.55
N GLN A 188 -11.35 -12.65 15.85
CA GLN A 188 -12.69 -12.88 15.29
C GLN A 188 -12.74 -12.63 13.78
N LEU A 189 -11.96 -11.71 13.22
CA LEU A 189 -11.83 -11.52 11.77
C LEU A 189 -11.03 -12.65 11.12
N ARG A 190 -10.07 -13.25 11.83
CA ARG A 190 -9.31 -14.43 11.38
C ARG A 190 -10.12 -15.73 11.49
N GLU A 191 -10.99 -15.83 12.49
CA GLU A 191 -11.95 -16.94 12.69
C GLU A 191 -13.18 -16.80 11.78
N ARG A 192 -13.54 -15.59 11.34
CA ARG A 192 -14.59 -15.32 10.34
C ARG A 192 -14.08 -15.24 8.90
N ALA A 193 -12.77 -15.10 8.70
CA ALA A 193 -12.18 -15.40 7.41
C ALA A 193 -12.38 -16.90 7.21
N PRO A 194 -13.08 -17.34 6.14
CA PRO A 194 -13.17 -18.76 5.84
C PRO A 194 -11.73 -19.28 5.78
N ALA A 195 -11.41 -20.23 6.65
CA ALA A 195 -10.17 -20.98 6.59
C ALA A 195 -10.07 -21.48 5.16
N ALA A 196 -9.09 -20.98 4.39
CA ALA A 196 -8.82 -21.28 2.99
C ALA A 196 -9.57 -22.52 2.51
N GLU A 197 -10.85 -22.34 2.15
CA GLU A 197 -11.64 -23.43 1.64
C GLU A 197 -11.07 -23.71 0.26
N SER A 198 -10.71 -24.97 0.05
CA SER A 198 -10.45 -25.49 -1.28
C SER A 198 -11.45 -24.89 -2.25
N PRO A 199 -11.01 -24.35 -3.40
CA PRO A 199 -11.91 -23.71 -4.34
C PRO A 199 -13.08 -24.65 -4.65
N PRO A 200 -14.31 -24.13 -4.80
CA PRO A 200 -15.46 -24.96 -5.13
C PRO A 200 -15.12 -25.82 -6.36
N ALA A 201 -15.43 -27.11 -6.31
CA ALA A 201 -15.18 -28.03 -7.41
C ALA A 201 -15.82 -27.47 -8.69
N GLY A 202 -14.99 -26.88 -9.56
CA GLY A 202 -15.43 -26.17 -10.77
C GLY A 202 -14.93 -24.72 -10.93
N ALA A 203 -14.29 -24.12 -9.93
CA ALA A 203 -13.57 -22.86 -10.17
C ALA A 203 -12.29 -23.12 -10.98
N PRO A 204 -11.96 -22.27 -11.98
CA PRO A 204 -10.67 -22.37 -12.66
C PRO A 204 -9.57 -22.25 -11.60
N ALA A 205 -8.62 -23.19 -11.62
CA ALA A 205 -7.51 -23.18 -10.68
C ALA A 205 -6.85 -21.79 -10.70
N PRO A 206 -6.59 -21.15 -9.55
CA PRO A 206 -5.88 -19.89 -9.54
C PRO A 206 -4.58 -20.08 -10.31
N SER A 207 -4.30 -19.14 -11.21
CA SER A 207 -3.14 -19.24 -12.09
C SER A 207 -1.88 -19.43 -11.24
N LYS A 208 -0.87 -20.12 -11.76
CA LYS A 208 0.40 -20.31 -11.06
C LYS A 208 0.98 -18.97 -10.57
N LEU A 209 0.72 -17.90 -11.32
CA LEU A 209 1.06 -16.51 -10.98
C LEU A 209 0.33 -16.00 -9.73
N GLU A 210 -0.97 -16.23 -9.58
CA GLU A 210 -1.73 -15.82 -8.38
C GLU A 210 -1.24 -16.54 -7.12
N LYS A 211 -0.88 -17.83 -7.24
CA LYS A 211 -0.25 -18.56 -6.14
C LYS A 211 1.14 -18.01 -5.81
N ALA A 212 1.89 -17.54 -6.80
CA ALA A 212 3.17 -16.89 -6.59
C ALA A 212 3.02 -15.54 -5.88
N LEU A 213 2.16 -14.65 -6.37
CA LEU A 213 1.94 -13.33 -5.77
C LEU A 213 1.43 -13.39 -4.33
N ASN A 214 0.71 -14.45 -3.95
CA ASN A 214 0.24 -14.64 -2.58
C ASN A 214 1.25 -15.34 -1.65
N GLY A 215 2.35 -15.88 -2.21
CA GLY A 215 3.35 -16.65 -1.46
C GLY A 215 4.41 -15.81 -0.75
N ALA A 216 4.52 -14.52 -1.06
CA ALA A 216 5.40 -13.57 -0.38
C ALA A 216 4.93 -12.12 -0.60
N GLN A 217 5.40 -11.20 0.26
CA GLN A 217 5.25 -9.76 0.09
C GLN A 217 6.37 -9.23 -0.81
N LEU A 218 5.97 -8.54 -1.88
CA LEU A 218 6.83 -7.92 -2.87
C LEU A 218 6.83 -6.40 -2.68
N LEU A 219 7.97 -5.83 -2.27
CA LEU A 219 8.12 -4.40 -1.98
C LEU A 219 9.13 -3.76 -2.94
N PRO A 220 8.82 -2.63 -3.60
CA PRO A 220 9.78 -1.94 -4.45
C PRO A 220 10.96 -1.39 -3.62
N VAL A 221 12.17 -1.49 -4.13
CA VAL A 221 13.39 -0.92 -3.54
C VAL A 221 13.89 0.19 -4.44
N TYR A 222 14.19 1.35 -3.83
CA TYR A 222 14.77 2.49 -4.50
C TYR A 222 16.17 2.78 -3.94
N GLY A 223 17.13 3.07 -4.81
CA GLY A 223 18.48 3.47 -4.45
C GLY A 223 18.56 4.91 -3.93
N GLU A 224 19.75 5.34 -3.49
CA GLU A 224 19.98 6.67 -2.91
C GLU A 224 19.64 7.83 -3.86
N SER A 225 19.77 7.61 -5.17
CA SER A 225 19.41 8.57 -6.22
C SER A 225 17.91 8.60 -6.54
N GLY A 226 17.11 7.73 -5.92
CA GLY A 226 15.71 7.50 -6.25
C GLY A 226 15.47 6.58 -7.45
N SER A 227 16.51 5.96 -8.01
CA SER A 227 16.36 4.92 -9.05
C SER A 227 15.68 3.68 -8.49
N PHE A 228 14.90 2.99 -9.31
CA PHE A 228 14.32 1.70 -8.94
C PHE A 228 15.39 0.61 -9.06
N ASP A 229 15.72 -0.03 -7.94
CA ASP A 229 16.83 -0.99 -7.85
C ASP A 229 16.34 -2.45 -7.82
N GLY A 230 15.03 -2.69 -7.71
CA GLY A 230 14.42 -4.01 -7.79
C GLY A 230 13.25 -4.22 -6.83
N ILE A 231 12.96 -5.48 -6.53
CA ILE A 231 11.87 -5.91 -5.62
C ILE A 231 12.47 -6.65 -4.44
N ARG A 232 12.16 -6.21 -3.22
CA ARG A 232 12.41 -6.97 -2.00
C ARG A 232 11.30 -8.01 -1.79
N VAL A 233 11.71 -9.25 -1.58
CA VAL A 233 10.84 -10.36 -1.20
C VAL A 233 10.91 -10.56 0.31
N SER A 234 9.76 -10.57 0.97
CA SER A 234 9.64 -10.71 2.44
C SER A 234 8.35 -11.41 2.83
N GLY A 235 8.24 -11.94 4.05
CA GLY A 235 7.06 -12.67 4.48
C GLY A 235 6.83 -13.95 3.67
N ILE A 236 7.90 -14.68 3.38
CA ILE A 236 7.87 -15.87 2.52
C ILE A 236 7.07 -16.98 3.23
N GLN A 237 6.02 -17.48 2.58
CA GLN A 237 5.22 -18.58 3.11
C GLN A 237 5.95 -19.93 2.95
N PRO A 238 5.91 -20.81 3.97
CA PRO A 238 6.47 -22.16 3.87
C PRO A 238 5.80 -22.94 2.74
N GLY A 239 6.61 -23.57 1.86
CA GLY A 239 6.12 -24.37 0.74
C GLY A 239 5.53 -23.57 -0.43
N GLY A 240 5.62 -22.24 -0.41
CA GLY A 240 5.30 -21.37 -1.55
C GLY A 240 6.41 -21.35 -2.60
N PRO A 241 6.22 -20.67 -3.75
CA PRO A 241 7.23 -20.64 -4.81
C PRO A 241 8.53 -19.96 -4.33
N PHE A 242 8.42 -18.90 -3.55
CA PHE A 242 9.59 -18.23 -2.97
C PHE A 242 10.26 -19.02 -1.82
N ALA A 243 9.75 -20.21 -1.47
CA ALA A 243 10.32 -21.02 -0.40
C ALA A 243 11.78 -21.33 -0.68
N GLY A 244 12.65 -20.89 0.23
CA GLY A 244 14.10 -21.07 0.20
C GLY A 244 14.90 -19.88 -0.34
N LEU A 245 14.25 -18.77 -0.73
CA LEU A 245 14.93 -17.47 -0.71
C LEU A 245 15.13 -17.02 0.74
N ALA A 246 16.20 -16.28 1.01
CA ALA A 246 16.38 -15.66 2.32
C ALA A 246 15.42 -14.48 2.49
N GLU A 247 15.03 -14.22 3.73
CA GLU A 247 14.17 -13.08 4.05
C GLU A 247 14.84 -11.75 3.64
N ASN A 248 14.05 -10.82 3.11
CA ASN A 248 14.50 -9.49 2.65
C ASN A 248 15.50 -9.52 1.47
N THR A 249 15.53 -10.60 0.71
CA THR A 249 16.29 -10.70 -0.55
C THR A 249 15.73 -9.72 -1.59
N VAL A 250 16.61 -9.07 -2.38
CA VAL A 250 16.23 -8.10 -3.42
C VAL A 250 16.46 -8.68 -4.81
N CYS A 251 15.38 -8.94 -5.55
CA CYS A 251 15.44 -9.41 -6.93
C CYS A 251 15.47 -8.25 -7.91
N PHE A 252 16.44 -8.26 -8.83
CA PHE A 252 16.70 -7.18 -9.79
C PHE A 252 16.64 -7.65 -11.25
N GLU A 253 16.37 -8.94 -11.48
CA GLU A 253 16.18 -9.51 -12.82
C GLU A 253 15.13 -10.63 -12.75
N VAL A 254 14.27 -10.74 -13.77
CA VAL A 254 13.34 -11.86 -13.95
C VAL A 254 13.39 -12.32 -15.39
N ASN A 255 13.67 -13.60 -15.62
CA ASN A 255 13.73 -14.21 -16.96
C ASN A 255 14.68 -13.46 -17.92
N GLY A 256 15.79 -12.92 -17.43
CA GLY A 256 16.71 -12.12 -18.24
C GLY A 256 16.33 -10.64 -18.39
N ILE A 257 15.15 -10.23 -17.90
CA ILE A 257 14.68 -8.85 -17.93
C ILE A 257 15.11 -8.15 -16.65
N LYS A 258 15.94 -7.11 -16.80
CA LYS A 258 16.35 -6.25 -15.69
C LYS A 258 15.14 -5.50 -15.13
N LEU A 259 14.96 -5.56 -13.82
CA LEU A 259 13.95 -4.83 -13.08
C LEU A 259 14.49 -3.45 -12.66
N ASP A 260 14.69 -2.58 -13.63
CA ASP A 260 15.15 -1.19 -13.42
C ASP A 260 13.99 -0.17 -13.40
N SER A 261 12.76 -0.65 -13.56
CA SER A 261 11.56 0.17 -13.53
C SER A 261 10.34 -0.62 -13.04
N PRO A 262 9.36 0.03 -12.39
CA PRO A 262 8.10 -0.63 -12.01
C PRO A 262 7.31 -1.17 -13.22
N GLN A 263 7.51 -0.59 -14.41
CA GLN A 263 6.86 -1.07 -15.64
C GLN A 263 7.43 -2.41 -16.13
N ALA A 264 8.65 -2.78 -15.74
CA ALA A 264 9.25 -4.07 -16.11
C ALA A 264 8.64 -5.25 -15.32
N LEU A 265 7.93 -4.99 -14.22
CA LEU A 265 7.37 -6.02 -13.33
C LEU A 265 6.33 -6.91 -14.00
N PRO A 266 5.27 -6.37 -14.64
CA PRO A 266 4.24 -7.20 -15.23
C PRO A 266 4.79 -8.03 -16.39
N THR A 267 5.77 -7.50 -17.12
CA THR A 267 6.42 -8.16 -18.26
C THR A 267 7.39 -9.25 -17.82
N GLY A 268 8.17 -9.02 -16.76
CA GLY A 268 9.10 -10.00 -16.21
C GLY A 268 8.40 -11.17 -15.50
N LEU A 269 7.26 -10.92 -14.86
CA LEU A 269 6.45 -11.93 -14.17
C LEU A 269 5.58 -12.79 -15.12
N VAL A 270 5.59 -12.52 -16.43
CA VAL A 270 5.03 -13.47 -17.40
C VAL A 270 5.92 -14.70 -17.39
N MET A 271 5.38 -15.82 -16.91
CA MET A 271 6.09 -17.10 -16.87
C MET A 271 6.46 -17.52 -18.30
N ASN A 272 7.64 -18.13 -18.46
CA ASN A 272 8.03 -18.71 -19.74
C ASN A 272 7.05 -19.80 -20.17
N SER A 273 7.11 -20.25 -21.43
CA SER A 273 6.23 -21.28 -21.99
C SER A 273 6.19 -22.59 -21.18
N ASP A 274 7.23 -22.85 -20.37
CA ASP A 274 7.34 -24.03 -19.51
C ASP A 274 6.71 -23.82 -18.11
N GLY A 275 6.27 -22.60 -17.81
CA GLY A 275 5.62 -22.25 -16.55
C GLY A 275 6.57 -21.97 -15.40
N ASP A 276 7.87 -21.80 -15.69
CA ASP A 276 8.90 -21.47 -14.71
C ASP A 276 9.34 -20.00 -14.84
N ALA A 277 9.70 -19.36 -13.72
CA ALA A 277 10.23 -17.99 -13.69
C ALA A 277 11.56 -17.93 -12.93
N CYS A 278 12.64 -17.55 -13.61
CA CYS A 278 13.97 -17.42 -13.03
C CYS A 278 14.24 -16.00 -12.53
N LEU A 279 14.43 -15.87 -11.23
CA LEU A 279 14.73 -14.62 -10.54
C LEU A 279 16.22 -14.54 -10.25
N ARG A 280 16.83 -13.39 -10.53
CA ARG A 280 18.18 -13.06 -10.07
C ARG A 280 18.08 -12.07 -8.93
N CYS A 281 18.63 -12.45 -7.77
CA CYS A 281 18.43 -11.73 -6.54
C CYS A 281 19.73 -11.57 -5.75
N ARG A 282 19.83 -10.44 -5.04
CA ARG A 282 20.87 -10.13 -4.08
C ARG A 282 20.38 -10.45 -2.68
N LEU A 283 21.06 -11.38 -2.03
CA LEU A 283 20.86 -11.76 -0.63
C LEU A 283 21.24 -10.61 0.32
N PRO A 284 20.79 -10.65 1.58
CA PRO A 284 21.14 -9.64 2.58
C PRO A 284 22.65 -9.52 2.86
N ASP A 285 23.43 -10.56 2.59
CA ASP A 285 24.89 -10.61 2.70
C ASP A 285 25.63 -10.03 1.47
N GLY A 286 24.87 -9.59 0.46
CA GLY A 286 25.38 -9.01 -0.78
C GLY A 286 25.67 -10.03 -1.88
N GLN A 287 25.53 -11.34 -1.63
CA GLN A 287 25.73 -12.36 -2.67
C GLN A 287 24.59 -12.34 -3.69
N GLU A 288 24.90 -12.56 -4.96
CA GLU A 288 23.89 -12.69 -6.01
C GLU A 288 23.62 -14.17 -6.31
N VAL A 289 22.33 -14.53 -6.34
CA VAL A 289 21.85 -15.89 -6.64
C VAL A 289 20.77 -15.85 -7.70
N THR A 290 20.77 -16.85 -8.57
CA THR A 290 19.69 -17.10 -9.53
C THR A 290 18.85 -18.26 -9.03
N ARG A 291 17.52 -18.08 -8.99
CA ARG A 291 16.57 -19.11 -8.54
C ARG A 291 15.36 -19.15 -9.46
N CYS A 292 15.05 -20.33 -9.97
CA CYS A 292 13.87 -20.57 -10.80
C CYS A 292 12.70 -21.10 -9.94
N LEU A 293 11.52 -20.57 -10.22
CA LEU A 293 10.24 -20.83 -9.56
C LEU A 293 9.31 -21.63 -10.47
#